data_AF-A0A968A6W4-F1
#
_entry.id   AF-A0A968A6W4-F1
#
_cell.length_a   1.000
_cell.length_b   1.000
_cell.length_c   1.000
_cell.angle_alpha   90.00
_cell.angle_beta   90.00
_cell.angle_gamma   90.00
#
_symmetry.space_group_name_H-M   'P 1'
#
loop_
_entity.id
_entity.type
_entity.pdbx_description
1 polymer ?
#
loop_
_entity_poly.entity_id
_entity_poly.type
_entity_poly.pdbx_seq_one_letter_code
_entity_poly.pdbx_strand_id
1 'polypeptide(L)' 'SEVELTLSIQEAISALHNTALQRVDRSAAAHGTGVAVPFLDPEVVQYALAIPARWKIRGPQEMEKWPLRQGLADTL' A
#
# COMPACT_ATOMS: atom_id res chain seq x y z
N SER A 1 11.30 -3.02 -15.06
CA SER A 1 12.04 -4.17 -14.49
C SER A 1 11.61 -4.40 -13.05
N GLU A 2 11.93 -5.55 -12.42
CA GLU A 2 11.55 -5.78 -11.00
C GLU A 2 12.20 -4.77 -10.03
N VAL A 3 13.43 -4.33 -10.35
CA VAL A 3 14.14 -3.31 -9.59
C VAL A 3 13.43 -1.97 -9.66
N GLU A 4 13.07 -1.51 -10.86
CA GLU A 4 12.31 -0.26 -11.05
C GLU A 4 10.99 -0.28 -10.27
N LEU A 5 10.25 -1.38 -10.35
CA LEU A 5 8.99 -1.51 -9.61
C LEU A 5 9.19 -1.43 -8.10
N THR A 6 10.27 -2.03 -7.58
CA THR A 6 10.62 -1.95 -6.16
C THR A 6 10.91 -0.51 -5.75
N LEU A 7 11.70 0.21 -6.54
CA LEU A 7 12.06 1.61 -6.29
C LEU A 7 10.82 2.50 -6.32
N SER A 8 9.97 2.39 -7.35
CA SER A 8 8.75 3.20 -7.46
C SER A 8 7.79 2.99 -6.29
N ILE A 9 7.69 1.76 -5.76
CA ILE A 9 6.90 1.47 -4.56
C ILE A 9 7.50 2.16 -3.32
N GLN A 10 8.82 2.10 -3.15
CA GLN A 10 9.50 2.76 -2.02
C GLN A 10 9.38 4.29 -2.07
N GLU A 11 9.45 4.87 -3.27
CA GLU A 11 9.22 6.31 -3.50
C GLU A 11 7.79 6.69 -3.12
N ALA A 12 6.79 5.92 -3.55
CA ALA A 12 5.39 6.16 -3.20
C ALA A 12 5.15 6.08 -1.69
N ILE A 13 5.75 5.10 -1.00
CA ILE A 13 5.68 4.97 0.47
C ILE A 13 6.33 6.18 1.14
N SER A 14 7.51 6.59 0.68
CA SER A 14 8.25 7.73 1.24
C SER A 14 7.49 9.05 1.07
N ALA A 15 6.72 9.19 -0.02
CA ALA A 15 5.88 10.35 -0.29
C ALA A 15 4.53 10.34 0.47
N LEU A 16 4.18 9.29 1.23
CA LEU A 16 2.86 9.24 1.89
C LEU A 16 2.63 10.43 2.83
N HIS A 17 3.67 10.84 3.59
CA HIS A 17 3.60 11.91 4.58
C HIS A 17 3.18 13.27 4.02
N ASN A 18 3.43 13.54 2.73
CA ASN A 18 3.08 14.79 2.06
C ASN A 18 2.07 14.61 0.92
N THR A 19 1.52 13.40 0.74
CA THR A 19 0.48 13.10 -0.24
C THR A 19 -0.77 12.52 0.44
N ALA A 20 -0.92 11.20 0.47
CA ALA A 20 -2.12 10.53 0.95
C ALA A 20 -2.34 10.71 2.45
N LEU A 21 -1.29 10.61 3.28
CA LEU A 21 -1.43 10.77 4.73
C LEU A 21 -1.71 12.21 5.11
N GLN A 22 -1.07 13.16 4.43
CA GLN A 22 -1.38 14.57 4.66
C GLN A 22 -2.85 14.88 4.36
N ARG A 23 -3.39 14.31 3.29
CA ARG A 23 -4.80 14.52 2.92
C ARG A 23 -5.75 13.88 3.93
N VAL A 24 -5.54 12.62 4.28
CA VAL A 24 -6.46 11.91 5.19
C VAL A 24 -6.44 12.53 6.59
N ASP A 25 -5.27 12.93 7.08
CA ASP A 25 -5.10 13.56 8.39
C ASP A 25 -5.85 14.90 8.46
N ARG A 26 -5.66 15.78 7.47
CA ARG A 26 -6.38 17.06 7.40
C ARG A 26 -7.89 16.89 7.28
N SER A 27 -8.35 15.95 6.44
CA SER A 27 -9.78 15.68 6.29
C SER A 27 -10.40 15.14 7.57
N ALA A 28 -9.72 14.25 8.28
CA ALA A 28 -10.18 13.70 9.55
C ALA A 28 -10.22 14.80 10.64
N ALA A 29 -9.13 15.57 10.77
CA ALA A 29 -9.03 16.68 11.71
C ALA A 29 -10.11 17.76 11.47
N ALA A 30 -10.43 18.07 10.20
CA ALA A 30 -11.45 19.05 9.85
C ALA A 30 -12.86 18.67 10.35
N HIS A 31 -13.11 17.39 10.58
CA HIS A 31 -14.38 16.87 11.08
C HIS A 31 -14.29 16.30 12.50
N GLY A 32 -13.15 16.51 13.19
CA GLY A 32 -12.93 15.98 14.54
C GLY A 32 -12.98 14.46 14.63
N THR A 33 -12.70 13.75 13.53
CA THR A 33 -12.72 12.29 13.47
C THR A 33 -11.30 11.72 13.54
N GLY A 34 -11.19 10.53 14.14
CA GLY A 34 -9.96 9.73 14.05
C GLY A 34 -9.95 8.90 12.77
N VAL A 35 -8.76 8.56 12.29
CA VAL A 35 -8.56 7.64 11.17
C VAL A 35 -7.72 6.44 11.61
N ALA A 36 -8.17 5.24 11.24
CA ALA A 36 -7.36 4.03 11.34
C ALA A 36 -6.61 3.79 10.03
N VAL A 37 -5.33 3.49 10.11
CA VAL A 37 -4.45 3.21 8.96
C VAL A 37 -3.87 1.80 9.05
N PRO A 38 -4.70 0.73 9.00
CA PRO A 38 -4.25 -0.63 9.29
C PRO A 38 -3.14 -1.14 8.36
N PHE A 39 -3.10 -0.66 7.11
CA PHE A 39 -2.03 -1.00 6.16
C PHE A 39 -0.68 -0.31 6.43
N LEU A 40 -0.62 0.60 7.41
CA LEU A 40 0.61 1.24 7.89
C LEU A 40 1.09 0.70 9.23
N ASP A 41 0.45 -0.37 9.74
CA ASP A 41 1.02 -1.12 10.85
C ASP A 41 2.45 -1.58 10.47
N PRO A 42 3.46 -1.35 11.33
CA PRO A 42 4.85 -1.69 11.03
C PRO A 42 5.05 -3.15 10.62
N GLU A 43 4.33 -4.10 11.22
CA GLU A 43 4.43 -5.51 10.90
C GLU A 43 3.85 -5.80 9.51
N VAL A 44 2.72 -5.18 9.17
CA VAL A 44 2.09 -5.29 7.84
C VAL A 44 2.99 -4.69 6.77
N VAL A 45 3.59 -3.53 7.03
CA VAL A 45 4.52 -2.86 6.09
C VAL A 45 5.77 -3.70 5.89
N GLN A 46 6.37 -4.21 6.97
CA GLN A 46 7.56 -5.05 6.89
C GLN A 46 7.29 -6.32 6.07
N TYR A 47 6.15 -6.99 6.33
CA TYR A 47 5.73 -8.14 5.55
C TYR A 47 5.52 -7.80 4.08
N ALA A 48 4.81 -6.71 3.78
CA ALA A 48 4.54 -6.28 2.41
C ALA A 48 5.82 -5.88 1.65
N LEU A 49 6.83 -5.32 2.32
CA LEU A 49 8.13 -4.99 1.74
C LEU A 49 9.00 -6.22 1.48
N ALA A 50 8.85 -7.29 2.27
CA ALA A 50 9.55 -8.55 2.06
C ALA A 50 9.05 -9.33 0.82
N ILE A 51 7.81 -9.07 0.36
CA ILE A 51 7.26 -9.69 -0.84
C ILE A 51 7.98 -9.13 -2.09
N PRO A 52 8.59 -9.98 -2.94
CA PRO A 52 9.23 -9.53 -4.16
C PRO A 52 8.27 -8.76 -5.08
N ALA A 53 8.74 -7.65 -5.67
CA ALA A 53 7.88 -6.73 -6.40
C ALA A 53 7.16 -7.37 -7.59
N ARG A 54 7.79 -8.36 -8.26
CA ARG A 54 7.16 -9.13 -9.35
C ARG A 54 5.87 -9.86 -8.95
N TRP A 55 5.62 -10.06 -7.66
CA TRP A 55 4.39 -10.68 -7.18
C TRP A 55 3.28 -9.67 -6.91
N LYS A 56 3.60 -8.36 -6.82
CA LYS A 56 2.65 -7.29 -6.50
C LYS A 56 1.79 -6.90 -7.70
N ILE A 57 2.33 -7.08 -8.91
CA ILE A 57 1.64 -6.91 -10.19
C ILE A 57 1.79 -8.24 -10.95
N ARG A 58 0.68 -8.90 -11.30
CA ARG A 58 0.73 -10.27 -11.87
C ARG A 58 -0.23 -10.48 -13.03
N GLY A 59 0.22 -11.29 -13.99
CA GLY A 59 -0.60 -11.84 -15.07
C GLY A 59 -0.68 -10.96 -16.31
N PRO A 60 -1.36 -11.43 -17.38
CA PRO A 60 -1.42 -10.74 -18.67
C PRO A 60 -2.10 -9.38 -18.64
N GLN A 61 -2.92 -9.13 -17.62
CA GLN A 61 -3.66 -7.89 -17.40
C GLN A 61 -2.95 -6.95 -16.40
N GLU A 62 -1.73 -7.28 -16.00
CA GLU A 62 -0.94 -6.50 -15.03
C GLU A 62 -1.74 -6.18 -13.75
N MET A 63 -2.40 -7.20 -13.19
CA MET A 63 -3.27 -7.02 -12.04
C MET A 63 -2.46 -6.59 -10.82
N GLU A 64 -2.67 -5.35 -10.38
CA GLU A 64 -2.07 -4.78 -9.18
C GLU A 64 -2.64 -5.39 -7.90
N LYS A 65 -1.88 -5.24 -6.81
CA LYS A 65 -2.25 -5.70 -5.45
C LYS A 65 -2.59 -7.18 -5.44
N TRP A 66 -1.97 -7.96 -6.31
CA TRP A 66 -2.28 -9.37 -6.47
C TRP A 66 -2.25 -10.17 -5.15
N PRO A 67 -1.24 -10.04 -4.27
CA PRO A 67 -1.21 -10.79 -3.01
C PRO A 67 -2.39 -10.43 -2.08
N LEU A 68 -2.78 -9.16 -2.05
CA LEU A 68 -3.92 -8.70 -1.26
C LEU A 68 -5.24 -9.28 -1.78
N ARG A 69 -5.41 -9.31 -3.11
CA ARG A 69 -6.59 -9.91 -3.75
C ARG A 69 -6.70 -11.40 -3.47
N GLN A 70 -5.57 -12.11 -3.50
CA GLN A 70 -5.56 -13.54 -3.18
C GLN A 70 -5.86 -13.79 -1.70
N GLY A 71 -5.28 -13.02 -0.78
CA GLY A 71 -5.50 -13.18 0.65
C GLY A 71 -6.93 -12.86 1.12
N LEU A 72 -7.71 -12.15 0.31
CA LEU A 72 -9.10 -11.76 0.61
C LEU A 72 -10.13 -12.40 -0.33
N ALA A 73 -9.72 -13.33 -1.20
CA ALA A 73 -10.59 -13.90 -2.23
C ALA A 73 -11.84 -14.61 -1.66
N ASP A 74 -11.74 -15.14 -0.44
CA ASP A 74 -12.83 -15.84 0.24
C ASP A 74 -13.62 -14.95 1.22
N THR A 75 -13.24 -13.67 1.34
CA THR A 75 -13.80 -12.73 2.32
C THR A 75 -14.62 -11.61 1.68
N LEU A 76 -14.35 -11.27 0.41
CA LEU A 76 -14.91 -10.10 -0.30
C LEU A 76 -15.58 -10.46 -1.62
#